data_AF-A0A7W9GQ75-F1
#
_entry.id   AF-A0A7W9GQ75-F1
#
_cell.length_a   1.000
_cell.length_b   1.000
_cell.length_c   1.000
_cell.angle_alpha   90.00
_cell.angle_beta   90.00
_cell.angle_gamma   90.00
#
_symmetry.space_group_name_H-M   'P 1'
#
loop_
_entity.id
_entity.type
_entity.pdbx_description
1 polymer ?
#
loop_
_entity_poly.entity_id
_entity_poly.type
_entity_poly.pdbx_seq_one_letter_code
_entity_poly.pdbx_strand_id
1 'polypeptide(L)'
;MRTDDSELARWLTEHAGSILPVEFSSAFDTYLCTMRWMGAGLDWSGVPHRYLRLTPDVGDEDVVAWARETAVGRHEHVLVTDSAREPSVLCRLDDGLRDLDLLSHRPDVSICGVDLIDGRPIPAYPHFIERRSIEHLRSPETP
;
A
#
# COMPACT_ATOMS: atom_id res chain seq x y z
N MET A 1 6.31 21.39 14.96
CA MET A 1 6.55 20.68 13.70
C MET A 1 7.42 19.49 14.05
N ARG A 2 6.87 18.27 13.98
CA ARG A 2 7.69 17.07 14.21
C ARG A 2 8.60 16.90 13.00
N THR A 3 9.81 16.38 13.22
CA THR A 3 10.82 16.17 12.16
C THR A 3 10.25 15.34 11.00
N ASP A 4 9.39 14.39 11.33
CA ASP A 4 8.72 13.45 10.41
C ASP A 4 7.85 14.18 9.35
N ASP A 5 7.15 15.26 9.74
CA ASP A 5 6.28 16.02 8.81
C ASP A 5 7.11 16.74 7.73
N SER A 6 8.33 17.19 8.09
CA SER A 6 9.21 17.89 7.16
C SER A 6 9.91 16.94 6.19
N GLU A 7 10.17 15.72 6.63
CA GLU A 7 10.76 14.68 5.80
C GLU A 7 9.74 14.13 4.80
N LEU A 8 8.51 13.85 5.25
CA LEU A 8 7.42 13.46 4.37
C LEU A 8 7.10 14.54 3.34
N ALA A 9 7.03 15.81 3.72
CA ALA A 9 6.76 16.91 2.79
C ALA A 9 7.83 17.03 1.69
N ARG A 10 9.10 16.84 2.05
CA ARG A 10 10.21 16.79 1.08
C ARG A 10 10.05 15.60 0.14
N TRP A 11 9.82 14.41 0.71
CA TRP A 11 9.65 13.18 -0.07
C TRP A 11 8.51 13.28 -1.08
N LEU A 12 7.35 13.81 -0.66
CA LEU A 12 6.20 14.03 -1.56
C LEU A 12 6.57 14.95 -2.73
N THR A 13 7.40 15.96 -2.49
CA THR A 13 7.86 16.87 -3.56
C THR A 13 8.82 16.17 -4.52
N GLU A 14 9.78 15.39 -3.99
CA GLU A 14 10.80 14.69 -4.77
C GLU A 14 10.22 13.56 -5.64
N HIS A 15 9.22 12.85 -5.13
CA HIS A 15 8.61 11.69 -5.79
C HIS A 15 7.26 12.01 -6.46
N ALA A 16 6.91 13.30 -6.57
CA ALA A 16 5.61 13.75 -7.09
C ALA A 16 4.40 13.06 -6.40
N GLY A 17 4.56 12.74 -5.12
CA GLY A 17 3.51 12.20 -4.28
C GLY A 17 2.52 13.26 -3.83
N SER A 18 1.35 12.82 -3.38
CA SER A 18 0.32 13.71 -2.83
C SER A 18 -0.42 13.07 -1.67
N ILE A 19 -0.91 13.90 -0.76
CA ILE A 19 -1.82 13.46 0.29
C ILE A 19 -3.24 13.48 -0.27
N LEU A 20 -3.92 12.33 -0.24
CA LEU A 20 -5.32 12.22 -0.59
C LEU A 20 -6.23 12.37 0.63
N PRO A 21 -7.44 12.90 0.45
CA PRO A 21 -8.43 13.01 1.52
C PRO A 21 -8.74 11.66 2.20
N VAL A 22 -9.17 11.72 3.46
CA VAL A 22 -9.48 10.54 4.30
C VAL A 22 -10.52 9.61 3.69
N GLU A 23 -11.37 10.12 2.81
CA GLU A 23 -12.40 9.37 2.09
C GLU A 23 -11.80 8.23 1.26
N PHE A 24 -10.58 8.38 0.74
CA PHE A 24 -9.88 7.31 0.01
C PHE A 24 -9.48 6.17 0.95
N SER A 25 -8.91 6.51 2.11
CA SER A 25 -8.53 5.57 3.15
C SER A 25 -9.74 4.81 3.70
N SER A 26 -10.82 5.54 3.99
CA SER A 26 -12.07 4.97 4.50
C SER A 26 -12.78 4.08 3.47
N ALA A 27 -12.77 4.46 2.19
CA ALA A 27 -13.35 3.64 1.13
C ALA A 27 -12.56 2.34 0.91
N PHE A 28 -11.22 2.41 0.98
CA PHE A 28 -10.39 1.21 0.87
C PHE A 28 -10.57 0.28 2.08
N ASP A 29 -10.60 0.82 3.30
CA ASP A 29 -10.92 0.06 4.51
C ASP A 29 -12.30 -0.61 4.43
N THR A 30 -13.30 0.11 3.90
CA THR A 30 -14.64 -0.46 3.64
C THR A 30 -14.58 -1.66 2.71
N TYR A 31 -13.76 -1.60 1.66
CA TYR A 31 -13.51 -2.75 0.79
C TYR A 31 -12.84 -3.90 1.55
N LEU A 32 -11.78 -3.63 2.31
CA LEU A 32 -11.08 -4.66 3.09
C LEU A 32 -12.03 -5.33 4.11
N CYS A 33 -12.98 -4.60 4.69
CA CYS A 33 -14.01 -5.13 5.58
C CYS A 33 -14.99 -6.11 4.89
N THR A 34 -15.04 -6.15 3.56
CA THR A 34 -15.82 -7.17 2.83
C THR A 34 -15.10 -8.52 2.74
N MET A 35 -13.79 -8.53 2.97
CA MET A 35 -12.97 -9.72 3.02
C MET A 35 -13.10 -10.41 4.37
N ARG A 36 -12.67 -11.67 4.46
CA ARG A 36 -12.65 -12.39 5.74
C ARG A 36 -11.46 -11.90 6.58
N TRP A 37 -11.71 -11.65 7.87
CA TRP A 37 -10.69 -11.23 8.84
C TRP A 37 -10.42 -12.34 9.87
N MET A 38 -9.17 -12.45 10.32
CA MET A 38 -8.76 -13.29 11.44
C MET A 38 -7.94 -12.45 12.43
N GLY A 39 -8.57 -12.07 13.54
CA GLY A 39 -7.94 -11.16 14.50
C GLY A 39 -7.79 -9.76 13.91
N ALA A 40 -6.56 -9.26 13.85
CA ALA A 40 -6.25 -7.89 13.43
C ALA A 40 -5.93 -7.72 11.93
N GLY A 41 -5.92 -8.81 11.14
CA GLY A 41 -5.59 -8.78 9.72
C GLY A 41 -6.50 -9.69 8.90
N LEU A 42 -6.30 -9.67 7.57
CA LEU A 42 -7.06 -10.49 6.66
C LEU A 42 -6.78 -11.99 6.86
N ASP A 43 -7.83 -12.80 6.76
CA ASP A 43 -7.74 -14.25 6.72
C ASP A 43 -7.40 -14.70 5.29
N TRP A 44 -6.11 -14.86 5.03
CA TRP A 44 -5.60 -15.30 3.73
C TRP A 44 -5.75 -16.81 3.49
N SER A 45 -6.18 -17.61 4.48
CA SER A 45 -6.23 -19.07 4.34
C SER A 45 -7.22 -19.55 3.26
N GLY A 46 -8.22 -18.74 2.93
CA GLY A 46 -9.23 -19.02 1.91
C GLY A 46 -9.09 -18.22 0.62
N VAL A 47 -8.02 -17.41 0.47
CA VAL A 47 -7.82 -16.52 -0.67
C VAL A 47 -6.55 -16.94 -1.41
N PRO A 48 -6.60 -17.34 -2.69
CA PRO A 48 -5.39 -17.50 -3.50
C PRO A 48 -4.57 -16.20 -3.47
N HIS A 49 -3.32 -16.28 -3.06
CA HIS A 49 -2.50 -15.10 -2.82
C HIS A 49 -1.02 -15.37 -3.04
N ARG A 50 -0.32 -14.33 -3.46
CA ARG A 50 1.14 -14.28 -3.43
C ARG A 50 1.59 -13.80 -2.05
N TYR A 51 2.74 -14.30 -1.64
CA TYR A 51 3.34 -13.99 -0.34
C TYR A 51 4.84 -13.71 -0.51
N LEU A 52 5.33 -12.70 0.20
CA LEU A 52 6.74 -12.42 0.37
C LEU A 52 7.04 -12.28 1.86
N ARG A 53 8.11 -12.93 2.31
CA ARG A 53 8.67 -12.72 3.64
C ARG A 53 9.81 -11.72 3.56
N LEU A 54 9.76 -10.68 4.38
CA LEU A 54 10.75 -9.63 4.48
C LEU A 54 11.85 -10.07 5.44
N THR A 55 12.75 -10.92 4.95
CA THR A 55 13.97 -11.32 5.67
C THR A 55 15.08 -10.29 5.45
N PRO A 56 16.16 -10.27 6.26
CA PRO A 56 17.23 -9.27 6.13
C PRO A 56 17.96 -9.24 4.77
N ASP A 57 17.84 -10.30 3.97
CA ASP A 57 18.38 -10.43 2.61
C ASP A 57 17.43 -9.94 1.51
N VAL A 58 16.17 -9.67 1.83
CA VAL A 58 15.18 -9.10 0.91
C VAL A 58 15.32 -7.58 0.95
N GLY A 59 15.86 -7.00 -0.11
CA GLY A 59 15.98 -5.56 -0.26
C GLY A 59 14.77 -4.92 -0.95
N ASP A 60 14.76 -3.59 -1.04
CA ASP A 60 13.63 -2.86 -1.62
C ASP A 60 13.37 -3.24 -3.08
N GLU A 61 14.42 -3.52 -3.87
CA GLU A 61 14.26 -3.95 -5.26
C GLU A 61 13.64 -5.35 -5.36
N ASP A 62 13.87 -6.24 -4.40
CA ASP A 62 13.20 -7.54 -4.35
C ASP A 62 11.72 -7.38 -4.01
N VAL A 63 11.39 -6.43 -3.12
CA VAL A 63 10.01 -6.07 -2.78
C VAL A 63 9.29 -5.50 -3.99
N VAL A 64 9.91 -4.57 -4.71
CA VAL A 64 9.37 -3.97 -5.95
C VAL A 64 9.19 -5.04 -7.01
N ALA A 65 10.20 -5.89 -7.25
CA ALA A 65 10.14 -6.96 -8.23
C ALA A 65 8.98 -7.91 -7.91
N TRP A 66 8.85 -8.36 -6.65
CA TRP A 66 7.74 -9.19 -6.21
C TRP A 66 6.38 -8.52 -6.44
N ALA A 67 6.23 -7.24 -6.06
CA ALA A 67 4.98 -6.50 -6.21
C ALA A 67 4.60 -6.33 -7.69
N ARG A 68 5.57 -6.15 -8.58
CA ARG A 68 5.35 -6.06 -10.03
C ARG A 68 4.78 -7.34 -10.64
N GLU A 69 4.99 -8.48 -9.99
CA GLU A 69 4.39 -9.75 -10.40
C GLU A 69 3.01 -10.02 -9.76
N THR A 70 2.47 -9.08 -8.99
CA THR A 70 1.10 -9.11 -8.45
C THR A 70 0.16 -8.27 -9.32
N ALA A 71 -1.14 -8.30 -9.02
CA ALA A 71 -2.09 -7.44 -9.73
C ALA A 71 -1.89 -5.94 -9.43
N VAL A 72 -1.32 -5.59 -8.27
CA VAL A 72 -0.91 -4.20 -7.99
C VAL A 72 0.13 -3.71 -9.01
N GLY A 73 1.01 -4.62 -9.47
CA GLY A 73 2.05 -4.33 -10.46
C GLY A 73 1.54 -3.81 -11.81
N ARG A 74 0.24 -3.98 -12.10
CA ARG A 74 -0.45 -3.47 -13.29
C ARG A 74 -0.69 -1.96 -13.24
N HIS A 75 -0.54 -1.34 -12.07
CA HIS A 75 -0.76 0.09 -11.86
C HIS A 75 0.57 0.83 -11.70
N GLU A 76 0.66 2.02 -12.27
CA GLU A 76 1.83 2.89 -12.06
C GLU A 76 1.80 3.56 -10.68
N HIS A 77 0.61 3.86 -10.17
CA HIS A 77 0.41 4.56 -8.91
C HIS A 77 -0.23 3.64 -7.87
N VAL A 78 -0.02 3.99 -6.60
CA VAL A 78 -0.62 3.32 -5.46
C VAL A 78 -1.14 4.31 -4.44
N LEU A 79 -2.14 3.84 -3.71
CA LEU A 79 -2.61 4.44 -2.48
C LEU A 79 -2.01 3.67 -1.29
N VAL A 80 -1.22 4.34 -0.44
CA VAL A 80 -0.70 3.79 0.81
C VAL A 80 -1.57 4.28 1.96
N THR A 81 -2.09 3.34 2.76
CA THR A 81 -2.92 3.63 3.93
C THR A 81 -2.57 2.75 5.12
N ASP A 82 -2.44 3.36 6.30
CA ASP A 82 -2.23 2.67 7.57
C ASP A 82 -3.34 2.92 8.59
N SER A 83 -4.37 3.68 8.18
CA SER A 83 -5.48 4.11 9.01
C SER A 83 -6.68 4.47 8.14
N ALA A 84 -7.83 3.86 8.42
CA ALA A 84 -9.10 4.23 7.80
C ALA A 84 -9.56 5.66 8.14
N ARG A 85 -8.91 6.30 9.12
CA ARG A 85 -9.31 7.59 9.69
C ARG A 85 -8.32 8.71 9.41
N GLU A 86 -7.22 8.42 8.72
CA GLU A 86 -6.21 9.40 8.37
C GLU A 86 -6.10 9.52 6.85
N PRO A 87 -5.61 10.65 6.32
CA PRO A 87 -5.28 10.79 4.91
C PRO A 87 -4.36 9.68 4.42
N SER A 88 -4.47 9.35 3.14
CA SER A 88 -3.61 8.37 2.47
C SER A 88 -2.59 9.05 1.58
N VAL A 89 -1.52 8.35 1.24
CA VAL A 89 -0.50 8.86 0.30
C VAL A 89 -0.75 8.24 -1.08
N LEU A 90 -0.87 9.09 -2.10
CA LEU A 90 -0.81 8.70 -3.50
C LEU A 90 0.60 8.94 -4.02
N CYS A 91 1.25 7.90 -4.52
CA CYS A 91 2.59 7.98 -5.09
C CYS A 91 2.76 6.92 -6.20
N ARG A 92 3.92 6.88 -6.85
CA ARG A 92 4.28 5.80 -7.77
C ARG A 92 4.49 4.51 -7.00
N LEU A 93 4.14 3.37 -7.61
CA LEU A 93 4.26 2.06 -6.99
C LEU A 93 5.63 1.81 -6.37
N ASP A 94 6.70 2.05 -7.13
CA ASP A 94 8.04 1.67 -6.72
C ASP A 94 8.55 2.58 -5.59
N ASP A 95 8.26 3.87 -5.65
CA ASP A 95 8.60 4.83 -4.58
C ASP A 95 7.84 4.49 -3.30
N GLY A 96 6.55 4.18 -3.41
CA GLY A 96 5.72 3.80 -2.27
C GLY A 96 6.20 2.53 -1.57
N LEU A 97 6.73 1.56 -2.31
CA LEU A 97 7.24 0.31 -1.76
C LEU A 97 8.62 0.44 -1.13
N ARG A 98 9.52 1.24 -1.73
CA ARG A 98 10.86 1.51 -1.18
C ARG A 98 10.79 2.24 0.16
N ASP A 99 9.88 3.20 0.28
CA ASP A 99 9.84 4.11 1.41
C ASP A 99 8.64 3.85 2.36
N LEU A 100 8.14 2.61 2.44
CA LEU A 100 6.96 2.27 3.25
C LEU A 100 7.07 2.70 4.72
N ASP A 101 8.25 2.62 5.32
CA ASP A 101 8.46 2.99 6.73
C ASP A 101 8.47 4.50 6.95
N LEU A 102 8.79 5.28 5.91
CA LEU A 102 8.60 6.73 5.91
C LEU A 102 7.12 7.07 5.73
N LEU A 103 6.43 6.37 4.82
CA LEU A 103 5.03 6.64 4.49
C LEU A 103 4.03 6.13 5.53
N SER A 104 4.42 5.14 6.33
CA SER A 104 3.61 4.61 7.42
C SER A 104 4.45 4.41 8.67
N HIS A 105 4.01 5.03 9.75
CA HIS A 105 4.58 4.82 11.08
C HIS A 105 3.99 3.59 11.79
N ARG A 106 3.19 2.79 11.08
CA ARG A 106 2.54 1.60 11.62
C ARG A 106 3.13 0.34 11.01
N PRO A 107 3.21 -0.74 11.80
CA PRO A 107 3.72 -2.01 11.31
C PRO A 107 2.79 -2.66 10.26
N ASP A 108 1.50 -2.30 10.31
CA ASP A 108 0.48 -2.78 9.40
C ASP A 108 0.09 -1.65 8.44
N VAL A 109 0.19 -1.92 7.13
CA VAL A 109 -0.15 -0.96 6.07
C VAL A 109 -0.78 -1.72 4.91
N SER A 110 -1.79 -1.10 4.29
CA SER A 110 -2.43 -1.62 3.08
C SER A 110 -2.13 -0.69 1.91
N ILE A 111 -1.88 -1.28 0.75
CA ILE A 111 -1.52 -0.58 -0.47
C ILE A 111 -2.48 -1.05 -1.56
N CYS A 112 -3.14 -0.17 -2.30
CA CYS A 112 -3.89 -0.57 -3.49
C CYS A 112 -3.41 0.16 -4.74
N GLY A 113 -3.53 -0.51 -5.90
CA GLY A 113 -3.25 0.10 -7.19
C GLY A 113 -4.20 1.25 -7.49
N VAL A 114 -3.70 2.26 -8.19
CA VAL A 114 -4.47 3.45 -8.58
C VAL A 114 -4.19 3.77 -10.05
N ASP A 115 -5.26 3.95 -10.82
CA ASP A 115 -5.19 4.52 -12.17
C ASP A 115 -5.47 6.02 -12.12
N LEU A 116 -4.75 6.80 -12.92
CA LEU A 116 -5.02 8.22 -13.09
C LEU A 116 -5.80 8.45 -14.38
N ILE A 117 -7.10 8.75 -14.27
CA ILE A 117 -7.95 9.10 -15.42
C ILE A 117 -8.18 10.60 -15.38
N ASP A 118 -7.68 11.32 -16.40
CA ASP A 118 -7.70 12.79 -16.45
C ASP A 118 -7.12 13.45 -15.18
N GLY A 119 -6.05 12.85 -14.63
CA GLY A 119 -5.38 13.30 -13.41
C GLY A 119 -6.16 13.02 -12.12
N ARG A 120 -7.28 12.29 -12.19
CA ARG A 120 -8.07 11.89 -11.01
C ARG A 120 -7.72 10.47 -10.58
N PRO A 121 -7.44 10.23 -9.29
CA PRO A 121 -7.13 8.90 -8.79
C PRO A 121 -8.37 8.01 -8.76
N ILE A 122 -8.27 6.86 -9.40
CA ILE A 122 -9.28 5.79 -9.43
C ILE A 122 -8.65 4.54 -8.80
N PRO A 123 -8.90 4.27 -7.51
CA PRO A 123 -8.36 3.09 -6.85
C PRO A 123 -8.94 1.78 -7.40
N ALA A 124 -8.07 0.80 -7.60
CA ALA A 124 -8.40 -0.58 -7.94
C ALA A 124 -8.30 -1.45 -6.68
N TYR A 125 -9.25 -1.31 -5.74
CA TYR A 125 -9.16 -1.97 -4.42
C TYR A 125 -8.89 -3.48 -4.43
N PRO A 126 -9.39 -4.29 -5.38
CA PRO A 126 -9.04 -5.72 -5.45
C PRO A 126 -7.57 -5.99 -5.75
N HIS A 127 -6.87 -5.05 -6.37
CA HIS A 127 -5.44 -5.11 -6.59
C HIS A 127 -4.76 -4.42 -5.41
N PHE A 128 -4.47 -5.20 -4.37
CA PHE A 128 -3.85 -4.67 -3.16
C PHE A 128 -2.75 -5.55 -2.60
N ILE A 129 -1.92 -4.94 -1.75
CA ILE A 129 -0.93 -5.57 -0.89
C ILE A 129 -1.28 -5.25 0.56
N GLU A 130 -1.25 -6.26 1.42
CA GLU A 130 -1.26 -6.09 2.87
C GLU A 130 0.15 -6.36 3.40
N ARG A 131 0.74 -5.38 4.10
CA ARG A 131 1.92 -5.61 4.95
C ARG A 131 1.46 -5.83 6.39
N ARG A 132 1.95 -6.90 7.01
CA ARG A 132 1.63 -7.24 8.40
C ARG A 132 2.89 -7.35 9.23
N SER A 133 2.86 -6.66 10.38
CA SER A 133 3.87 -6.78 11.43
C SER A 133 5.29 -6.58 10.91
N ILE A 134 5.49 -5.72 9.89
CA ILE A 134 6.75 -5.48 9.16
C ILE A 134 7.45 -6.73 8.58
N GLU A 135 6.85 -7.92 8.69
CA GLU A 135 7.51 -9.18 8.35
C GLU A 135 7.07 -9.74 6.99
N HIS A 136 5.86 -9.42 6.56
CA HIS A 136 5.21 -10.13 5.47
C HIS A 136 4.41 -9.21 4.57
N LEU A 137 4.50 -9.44 3.26
CA LEU A 137 3.59 -8.89 2.26
C LEU A 137 2.70 -10.00 1.70
N ARG A 138 1.44 -9.69 1.48
CA ARG A 138 0.47 -10.57 0.81
C ARG A 138 -0.32 -9.79 -0.21
N SER A 139 -0.59 -10.40 -1.36
CA SER A 139 -1.42 -9.81 -2.41
C SER A 139 -2.34 -10.87 -3.00
N PRO A 140 -3.64 -10.60 -3.23
CA PRO A 140 -4.52 -11.57 -3.85
C PRO A 140 -4.03 -11.93 -5.25
N GLU A 141 -4.08 -13.21 -5.59
CA GLU A 141 -3.98 -13.63 -6.98
C GLU A 141 -5.31 -13.28 -7.65
N THR A 142 -5.28 -12.24 -8.48
CA THR A 142 -6.42 -11.89 -9.32
C THR A 142 -6.29 -12.66 -10.64
N PRO A 143 -7.36 -13.27 -11.16
CA PRO A 143 -7.33 -13.90 -12.48
C PRO A 143 -6.94 -12.92 -13.60
#